data_AF-T1CJS5-F1
#
_entry.id   AF-T1CJS5-F1
#
_cell.length_a   1.000
_cell.length_b   1.000
_cell.length_c   1.000
_cell.angle_alpha   90.00
_cell.angle_beta   90.00
_cell.angle_gamma   90.00
#
_symmetry.space_group_name_H-M   'P 1'
#
loop_
_entity.id
_entity.type
_entity.pdbx_description
1 polymer ?
#
loop_
_entity_poly.entity_id
_entity_poly.type
_entity_poly.pdbx_seq_one_letter_code
_entity_poly.pdbx_strand_id
1 'polypeptide(L)'
;AASFLLLMLLPIDFNYAAFAAILMFSGLSMGAFAAPNRAAVMNSLPARDRGAGGGMNSTFQNSAQVLSIGIFFTLMIIGLSTTLSTTLVQGLVQHGVSATAARQVGALPPVSILFAAFLGYNPIRTLLARACWIIFRLPTAWR
;
A
#
# COMPACT_ATOMS: atom_id res chain seq x y z
N ALA A 1 -16.18 9.28 2.78
CA ALA A 1 -15.06 10.20 3.08
C ALA A 1 -14.76 10.27 4.58
N ALA A 2 -15.76 10.51 5.44
CA ALA A 2 -15.59 10.61 6.89
C ALA A 2 -14.82 9.42 7.52
N SER A 3 -15.09 8.18 7.10
CA SER A 3 -14.39 6.99 7.61
C SER A 3 -12.88 7.00 7.34
N PHE A 4 -12.43 7.53 6.19
CA PHE A 4 -11.01 7.65 5.88
C PHE A 4 -10.32 8.72 6.73
N LEU A 5 -11.00 9.83 7.02
CA LEU A 5 -10.50 10.85 7.95
C LEU A 5 -10.38 10.29 9.37
N LEU A 6 -11.37 9.53 9.83
CA LEU A 6 -11.33 8.86 11.13
C LEU A 6 -10.17 7.87 11.25
N LEU A 7 -9.85 7.14 10.17
CA LEU A 7 -8.66 6.28 10.14
C LEU A 7 -7.35 7.08 10.16
N MET A 8 -7.32 8.26 9.53
CA MET A 8 -6.13 9.12 9.52
C MET A 8 -5.88 9.77 10.89
N LEU A 9 -6.93 10.10 11.64
CA LEU A 9 -6.83 10.63 13.01
C LEU A 9 -6.53 9.55 14.05
N LEU A 10 -6.57 8.26 13.68
CA LEU A 10 -6.40 7.17 14.62
C LEU A 10 -4.92 7.07 15.04
N PRO A 11 -4.59 7.13 16.35
CA PRO A 11 -3.22 7.03 16.83
C PRO A 11 -2.63 5.63 16.57
N ILE A 12 -1.30 5.53 16.57
CA ILE A 12 -0.57 4.27 16.26
C ILE A 12 -0.92 3.15 17.26
N ASP A 13 -1.12 3.49 18.55
CA ASP A 13 -1.60 2.57 19.60
C ASP A 13 -3.13 2.64 19.73
N PHE A 14 -3.85 2.12 18.72
CA PHE A 14 -5.31 2.19 18.69
C PHE A 14 -6.01 1.00 19.34
N ASN A 15 -7.16 1.26 19.95
CA ASN A 15 -8.06 0.22 20.41
C ASN A 15 -8.71 -0.48 19.20
N TYR A 16 -8.59 -1.82 19.15
CA TYR A 16 -9.16 -2.66 18.10
C TYR A 16 -10.67 -2.43 17.89
N ALA A 17 -11.43 -2.21 18.96
CA ALA A 17 -12.87 -1.98 18.86
C ALA A 17 -13.22 -0.71 18.08
N ALA A 18 -12.45 0.37 18.26
CA ALA A 18 -12.64 1.63 17.53
C ALA A 18 -12.32 1.46 16.04
N PHE A 19 -11.21 0.76 15.73
CA PHE A 19 -10.84 0.44 14.36
C PHE A 19 -11.90 -0.43 13.66
N ALA A 20 -12.37 -1.48 14.34
CA ALA A 20 -13.42 -2.37 13.84
C ALA A 20 -14.73 -1.62 13.58
N ALA A 21 -15.13 -0.70 14.47
CA ALA A 21 -16.33 0.12 14.29
C ALA A 21 -16.22 1.05 13.07
N ILE A 22 -15.07 1.68 12.85
CA ILE A 22 -14.83 2.54 11.68
C ILE A 22 -14.87 1.71 10.39
N LEU A 23 -14.28 0.52 10.38
CA LEU A 23 -14.36 -0.40 9.24
C LEU A 23 -15.80 -0.88 8.99
N MET A 24 -16.55 -1.22 10.04
CA MET A 24 -17.94 -1.61 9.92
C MET A 24 -18.78 -0.48 9.30
N PHE A 25 -18.61 0.75 9.78
CA PHE A 25 -19.30 1.92 9.24
C PHE A 25 -18.93 2.18 7.77
N SER A 26 -17.65 2.02 7.42
CA SER A 26 -17.17 2.12 6.04
C SER A 26 -17.82 1.06 5.13
N GLY A 27 -17.86 -0.19 5.58
CA GLY A 27 -18.50 -1.29 4.86
C GLY A 27 -20.01 -1.12 4.70
N LEU A 28 -20.71 -0.70 5.75
CA LEU A 28 -22.14 -0.40 5.71
C LEU A 28 -22.45 0.71 4.71
N SER A 29 -21.67 1.79 4.74
CA SER A 29 -21.81 2.89 3.79
C SER A 29 -21.62 2.41 2.36
N MET A 30 -20.56 1.64 2.08
CA MET A 30 -20.31 1.10 0.75
C MET A 30 -21.46 0.20 0.28
N GLY A 31 -21.96 -0.70 1.13
CA GLY A 31 -23.06 -1.61 0.82
C GLY A 31 -24.38 -0.88 0.54
N ALA A 32 -24.69 0.14 1.33
CA ALA A 32 -25.91 0.95 1.21
C ALA A 32 -26.00 1.67 -0.15
N PHE A 33 -24.88 2.07 -0.74
CA PHE A 33 -24.86 2.69 -2.08
C PHE A 33 -24.65 1.67 -3.21
N ALA A 34 -23.91 0.59 -2.98
CA ALA A 34 -23.59 -0.39 -4.02
C ALA A 34 -24.83 -1.18 -4.49
N ALA A 35 -25.71 -1.58 -3.56
CA ALA A 35 -26.93 -2.33 -3.89
C ALA A 35 -27.91 -1.56 -4.78
N PRO A 36 -28.36 -0.33 -4.42
CA PRO A 36 -29.26 0.45 -5.26
C PRO A 36 -28.61 0.89 -6.57
N ASN A 37 -27.31 1.22 -6.60
CA ASN A 37 -26.62 1.58 -7.85
C ASN A 37 -26.63 0.42 -8.85
N ARG A 38 -26.32 -0.80 -8.39
CA ARG A 38 -26.39 -1.99 -9.26
C ARG A 38 -27.82 -2.30 -9.70
N ALA A 39 -28.80 -2.18 -8.78
CA ALA A 39 -30.21 -2.40 -9.11
C ALA A 39 -30.73 -1.39 -10.14
N ALA A 40 -30.36 -0.11 -10.03
CA ALA A 40 -30.73 0.93 -10.98
C ALA A 40 -30.19 0.64 -12.38
N VAL A 41 -28.91 0.27 -12.51
CA VAL A 41 -28.30 -0.11 -13.79
C VAL A 41 -29.00 -1.33 -14.38
N MET A 42 -29.31 -2.35 -13.58
CA MET A 42 -30.01 -3.55 -14.07
C MET A 42 -31.47 -3.28 -14.44
N ASN A 43 -32.15 -2.36 -13.76
CA ASN A 43 -33.52 -1.96 -14.08
C ASN A 43 -33.59 -1.11 -15.36
N SER A 44 -32.52 -0.39 -15.72
CA SER A 44 -32.44 0.33 -17.01
C SER A 44 -32.26 -0.57 -18.25
N LEU A 45 -31.94 -1.85 -18.05
CA LEU A 45 -31.73 -2.81 -19.14
C LEU A 45 -33.03 -3.57 -19.48
N PRO A 46 -33.31 -3.81 -20.77
CA PRO A 46 -34.37 -4.75 -21.18
C PRO A 46 -34.17 -6.12 -20.52
N ALA A 47 -35.27 -6.78 -20.14
CA ALA A 47 -35.20 -8.05 -19.38
C ALA A 47 -34.32 -9.12 -20.05
N ARG A 48 -34.32 -9.17 -21.39
CA ARG A 48 -33.51 -10.09 -22.20
C ARG A 48 -31.99 -9.81 -22.14
N ASP A 49 -31.59 -8.56 -21.85
CA ASP A 49 -30.19 -8.11 -21.90
C ASP A 49 -29.56 -7.99 -20.51
N ARG A 50 -30.31 -8.24 -19.42
CA ARG A 50 -29.81 -8.14 -18.04
C ARG A 50 -28.65 -9.09 -17.74
N GLY A 51 -28.61 -10.27 -18.36
CA GLY A 51 -27.49 -11.21 -18.23
C GLY A 51 -26.20 -10.65 -18.82
N ALA A 52 -26.27 -10.10 -20.05
CA ALA A 52 -25.13 -9.45 -20.70
C ALA A 52 -24.72 -8.16 -19.96
N GLY A 53 -25.69 -7.36 -19.50
CA GLY A 53 -25.46 -6.15 -18.71
C GLY A 53 -24.80 -6.41 -17.36
N GLY A 54 -25.18 -7.48 -16.66
CA GLY A 54 -24.53 -7.92 -15.42
C GLY A 54 -23.08 -8.35 -15.64
N GLY A 55 -22.83 -9.06 -16.75
CA GLY A 55 -21.47 -9.40 -17.20
C GLY A 55 -20.63 -8.17 -17.50
N MET A 56 -21.14 -7.23 -18.29
CA MET A 56 -20.46 -5.96 -18.59
C MET A 56 -20.16 -5.16 -17.33
N ASN A 57 -21.12 -5.03 -16.41
CA ASN A 57 -20.92 -4.32 -15.15
C ASN A 57 -19.82 -4.96 -14.29
N SER A 58 -19.76 -6.29 -14.26
CA SER A 58 -18.70 -7.03 -13.56
C SER A 58 -17.33 -6.80 -14.21
N THR A 59 -17.24 -6.85 -15.54
CA THR A 59 -15.98 -6.56 -16.26
C THR A 59 -15.51 -5.13 -16.00
N PHE A 60 -16.41 -4.15 -16.05
CA PHE A 60 -16.09 -2.75 -15.74
C PHE A 60 -15.60 -2.58 -14.30
N GLN A 61 -16.25 -3.21 -13.31
CA GLN A 61 -15.82 -3.12 -11.91
C GLN A 61 -14.43 -3.75 -11.69
N ASN A 62 -14.18 -4.94 -12.24
CA ASN A 62 -12.88 -5.60 -12.11
C ASN A 62 -11.77 -4.80 -12.80
N SER A 63 -12.01 -4.33 -14.03
CA SER A 63 -11.05 -3.50 -14.77
C SER A 63 -10.80 -2.16 -14.09
N ALA A 64 -11.84 -1.50 -13.57
CA ALA A 64 -11.72 -0.25 -12.83
C ALA A 64 -10.92 -0.44 -11.53
N GLN A 65 -11.10 -1.57 -10.84
CA GLN A 65 -10.31 -1.90 -9.65
C GLN A 65 -8.82 -2.04 -10.00
N VAL A 66 -8.49 -2.80 -11.04
CA VAL A 66 -7.10 -2.96 -11.52
C VAL A 66 -6.51 -1.61 -11.96
N LEU A 67 -7.28 -0.80 -12.69
CA LEU A 67 -6.86 0.55 -13.09
C LEU A 67 -6.58 1.44 -11.87
N SER A 68 -7.46 1.42 -10.86
CA SER A 68 -7.28 2.16 -9.61
C SER A 68 -6.01 1.74 -8.87
N ILE A 69 -5.72 0.43 -8.84
CA ILE A 69 -4.47 -0.09 -8.28
C ILE A 69 -3.27 0.48 -9.06
N GLY A 70 -3.32 0.45 -10.39
CA GLY A 70 -2.26 1.01 -11.24
C GLY A 70 -1.99 2.50 -11.01
N ILE A 71 -3.06 3.31 -10.95
CA ILE A 71 -2.96 4.75 -10.66
C ILE A 71 -2.41 4.98 -9.25
N PHE A 72 -2.91 4.24 -8.25
CA PHE A 72 -2.44 4.36 -6.87
C PHE A 72 -0.95 4.05 -6.75
N PHE A 73 -0.48 2.94 -7.33
CA PHE A 73 0.95 2.61 -7.35
C PHE A 73 1.78 3.66 -8.09
N THR A 74 1.28 4.19 -9.21
CA THR A 74 1.98 5.25 -9.96
C THR A 74 2.15 6.51 -9.13
N LEU A 75 1.08 7.01 -8.50
CA LEU A 75 1.11 8.18 -7.62
C LEU A 75 1.99 7.94 -6.40
N MET A 76 1.95 6.75 -5.83
CA MET A 76 2.78 6.35 -4.70
C MET A 76 4.27 6.33 -5.07
N ILE A 77 4.65 5.77 -6.22
CA ILE A 77 6.04 5.75 -6.70
C ILE A 77 6.55 7.17 -6.93
N ILE A 78 5.78 8.00 -7.64
CA ILE A 78 6.17 9.40 -7.91
C ILE A 78 6.25 10.20 -6.61
N GLY A 79 5.25 10.09 -5.74
CA GLY A 79 5.19 10.82 -4.47
C GLY A 79 6.27 10.39 -3.46
N LEU A 80 6.54 9.09 -3.32
CA LEU A 80 7.51 8.58 -2.36
C LEU A 80 8.96 8.63 -2.88
N SER A 81 9.21 8.49 -4.18
CA SER A 81 10.58 8.56 -4.71
C SER A 81 11.29 9.88 -4.41
N THR A 82 10.52 10.96 -4.24
CA THR A 82 11.07 12.31 -3.94
C THR A 82 11.42 12.51 -2.46
N THR A 83 10.78 11.77 -1.55
CA THR A 83 10.87 12.01 -0.09
C THR A 83 11.43 10.81 0.68
N LEU A 84 11.04 9.60 0.32
CA LEU A 84 11.38 8.36 1.02
C LEU A 84 12.88 8.09 1.02
N SER A 85 13.57 8.20 -0.13
CA SER A 85 15.00 7.90 -0.20
C SER A 85 15.83 8.79 0.73
N THR A 86 15.50 10.09 0.79
CA THR A 86 16.21 11.05 1.64
C THR A 86 15.93 10.81 3.12
N THR A 87 14.65 10.64 3.51
CA THR A 87 14.27 10.40 4.90
C THR A 87 14.77 9.04 5.41
N LEU A 88 14.76 8.01 4.56
CA LEU A 88 15.22 6.67 4.91
C LEU A 88 16.74 6.61 5.08
N VAL A 89 17.51 7.31 4.23
CA VAL A 89 18.97 7.44 4.40
C VAL A 89 19.29 8.18 5.70
N GLN A 90 18.62 9.30 5.98
CA GLN A 90 18.84 10.07 7.21
C GLN A 90 18.48 9.28 8.47
N GLY A 91 17.32 8.61 8.48
CA GLY A 91 16.90 7.78 9.61
C GLY A 91 17.83 6.59 9.87
N LEU A 92 18.28 5.90 8.83
CA LEU A 92 19.22 4.78 8.96
C LEU A 92 20.58 5.22 9.53
N VAL A 93 21.09 6.37 9.08
CA VAL A 93 22.35 6.94 9.60
C VAL A 93 22.20 7.35 11.07
N GLN A 94 21.07 7.96 11.45
CA GLN A 94 20.79 8.32 12.85
C GLN A 94 20.65 7.09 13.76
N HIS A 95 20.17 5.97 13.23
CA HIS A 95 20.07 4.70 13.96
C HIS A 95 21.33 3.81 13.86
N GLY A 96 22.47 4.38 13.43
CA GLY A 96 23.78 3.72 13.52
C GLY A 96 24.17 2.85 12.32
N VAL A 97 23.44 2.91 11.20
CA VAL A 97 23.81 2.21 9.95
C VAL A 97 24.82 3.05 9.17
N SER A 98 25.87 2.41 8.63
CA SER A 98 26.90 3.12 7.86
C SER A 98 26.31 3.88 6.67
N ALA A 99 26.81 5.08 6.39
CA ALA A 99 26.31 5.94 5.32
C ALA A 99 26.42 5.31 3.91
N THR A 100 27.30 4.33 3.73
CA THR A 100 27.41 3.52 2.51
C THR A 100 26.28 2.50 2.40
N ALA A 101 25.96 1.77 3.48
CA ALA A 101 24.83 0.85 3.50
C ALA A 101 23.49 1.59 3.41
N ALA A 102 23.33 2.72 4.10
CA ALA A 102 22.14 3.55 4.05
C ALA A 102 21.84 4.06 2.62
N ARG A 103 22.86 4.51 1.89
CA ARG A 103 22.72 4.93 0.48
C ARG A 103 22.37 3.78 -0.46
N GLN A 104 22.90 2.58 -0.26
CA GLN A 104 22.50 1.40 -1.03
C GLN A 104 21.03 1.02 -0.81
N VAL A 105 20.54 1.12 0.42
CA VAL A 105 19.13 0.84 0.74
C VAL A 105 18.21 1.95 0.19
N GLY A 106 18.60 3.22 0.30
CA GLY A 106 17.84 4.35 -0.23
C GLY A 106 17.75 4.39 -1.76
N ALA A 107 18.62 3.66 -2.48
CA ALA A 107 18.60 3.52 -3.93
C ALA A 107 17.67 2.40 -4.43
N LEU A 108 17.11 1.57 -3.54
CA LEU A 108 16.15 0.54 -3.94
C LEU A 108 14.84 1.18 -4.41
N PRO A 109 14.16 0.60 -5.42
CA PRO A 109 12.85 1.07 -5.85
C PRO A 109 11.90 1.13 -4.64
N PRO A 110 11.27 2.29 -4.35
CA PRO A 110 10.30 2.43 -3.27
C PRO A 110 9.20 1.36 -3.31
N VAL A 111 8.83 0.94 -4.52
CA VAL A 111 7.84 -0.10 -4.76
C VAL A 111 8.22 -1.43 -4.11
N SER A 112 9.51 -1.82 -4.14
CA SER A 112 9.98 -3.08 -3.57
C SER A 112 9.96 -3.06 -2.05
N ILE A 113 10.26 -1.91 -1.44
CA ILE A 113 10.21 -1.69 0.01
C ILE A 113 8.77 -1.76 0.51
N LEU A 114 7.84 -1.13 -0.23
CA LEU A 114 6.42 -1.12 0.12
C LEU A 114 5.77 -2.48 -0.07
N PHE A 115 6.09 -3.21 -1.14
CA PHE A 115 5.62 -4.58 -1.33
C PHE A 115 6.13 -5.52 -0.23
N ALA A 116 7.40 -5.39 0.18
CA ALA A 116 7.94 -6.17 1.29
C ALA A 116 7.19 -5.87 2.60
N ALA A 117 6.90 -4.59 2.87
CA ALA A 117 6.13 -4.18 4.03
C ALA A 117 4.67 -4.69 3.99
N PHE A 118 4.01 -4.65 2.82
CA PHE A 118 2.66 -5.20 2.63
C PHE A 118 2.62 -6.73 2.77
N LEU A 119 3.70 -7.44 2.42
CA LEU A 119 3.86 -8.88 2.67
C LEU A 119 4.23 -9.20 4.13
N GLY A 120 4.36 -8.19 5.00
CA GLY A 120 4.69 -8.35 6.42
C GLY A 120 6.19 -8.56 6.71
N TYR A 121 7.06 -8.43 5.69
CA TYR A 121 8.51 -8.52 5.87
C TYR A 121 9.08 -7.15 6.22
N ASN A 122 10.01 -7.13 7.18
CA ASN A 122 10.72 -5.91 7.56
C ASN A 122 11.96 -5.76 6.65
N PRO A 123 11.90 -4.94 5.57
CA PRO A 123 12.93 -4.91 4.54
C PRO A 123 14.29 -4.45 5.09
N ILE A 124 14.27 -3.63 6.13
CA ILE A 124 15.48 -3.15 6.81
C ILE A 124 16.21 -4.33 7.50
N ARG A 125 15.48 -5.29 8.08
CA ARG A 125 16.08 -6.46 8.75
C ARG A 125 16.76 -7.40 7.75
N THR A 126 16.15 -7.65 6.60
CA THR A 126 16.73 -8.50 5.54
C THR A 126 17.89 -7.81 4.81
N LEU A 127 17.84 -6.48 4.65
CA LEU A 127 18.92 -5.70 4.04
C LEU A 127 20.10 -5.50 4.99
N LEU A 128 19.87 -5.28 6.29
CA LEU A 128 20.93 -5.29 7.30
C LEU A 128 21.55 -6.69 7.46
N ALA A 129 20.76 -7.76 7.36
CA ALA A 129 21.31 -9.13 7.36
C ALA A 129 22.28 -9.35 6.19
N ARG A 130 21.97 -8.83 4.99
CA ARG A 130 22.87 -8.87 3.82
C ARG A 130 24.08 -7.94 3.95
N ALA A 131 23.90 -6.72 4.47
CA ALA A 131 24.99 -5.76 4.67
C ALA A 131 25.96 -6.21 5.77
N CYS A 132 25.45 -6.77 6.86
CA CYS A 132 26.24 -7.41 7.92
C CYS A 132 27.03 -8.61 7.36
N TRP A 133 26.42 -9.40 6.46
CA TRP A 133 27.12 -10.47 5.73
C TRP A 133 28.25 -9.95 4.83
N ILE A 134 28.07 -8.79 4.20
CA ILE A 134 29.10 -8.15 3.37
C ILE A 134 30.27 -7.61 4.21
N ILE A 135 29.98 -7.07 5.41
CA ILE A 135 31.03 -6.65 6.36
C ILE A 135 31.82 -7.88 6.84
N PHE A 136 31.18 -9.04 7.00
CA PHE A 136 31.87 -10.28 7.37
C PHE A 136 32.68 -10.93 6.24
N ARG A 137 32.52 -10.48 4.99
CA ARG A 137 33.21 -11.03 3.80
C ARG A 137 34.30 -10.12 3.23
N LEU A 138 34.59 -8.97 3.86
CA LEU A 138 35.76 -8.18 3.50
C LEU A 138 37.02 -8.89 4.03
N PRO A 139 38.04 -9.14 3.17
CA PRO A 139 39.33 -9.65 3.61
C PRO A 139 39.91 -8.74 4.69
N THR A 140 40.58 -9.33 5.67
CA THR A 140 41.16 -8.75 6.90
C THR A 140 42.30 -7.73 6.67
N ALA A 141 42.26 -6.94 5.61
CA ALA A 141 43.32 -5.99 5.22
C ALA A 141 43.07 -4.54 5.68
N TRP A 142 41.90 -4.21 6.23
CA TRP A 142 41.58 -2.86 6.71
C TRP A 142 40.80 -2.88 8.03
N ARG A 143 41.39 -3.48 9.06
CA ARG A 143 41.04 -3.20 10.46
C ARG A 143 41.62 -1.87 10.89
#